data_AF-A0A919S0S9-F1
#
_entry.id   AF-A0A919S0S9-F1
#
_cell.length_a   1.000
_cell.length_b   1.000
_cell.length_c   1.000
_cell.angle_alpha   90.00
_cell.angle_beta   90.00
_cell.angle_gamma   90.00
#
_symmetry.space_group_name_H-M   'P 1'
#
loop_
_entity.id
_entity.type
_entity.pdbx_description
1 polymer ?
#
loop_
_entity_poly.entity_id
_entity_poly.type
_entity_poly.pdbx_seq_one_letter_code
_entity_poly.pdbx_strand_id
1 'polypeptide(L)' 'MKRKFSLIKIILAIAIIILCICAAIGYVDSKVLMPYLLTSLGIIQIYNGVHFYKEDRKTEGILAILSSVFILGVVIKSL' A
#
# COMPACT_ATOMS: atom_id res chain seq x y z
N MET A 1 6.66 19.90 0.42
CA MET A 1 6.55 18.41 0.51
C MET A 1 5.11 17.89 0.60
N LYS A 2 4.18 18.55 1.31
CA LYS A 2 2.78 18.07 1.48
C LYS A 2 2.03 17.77 0.16
N ARG A 3 2.15 18.64 -0.86
CA ARG A 3 1.50 18.45 -2.17
C ARG A 3 1.99 17.23 -2.97
N LYS A 4 3.32 17.02 -3.05
CA LYS A 4 3.90 15.88 -3.78
C LYS A 4 3.53 14.54 -3.13
N PHE A 5 3.51 14.50 -1.80
CA PHE A 5 3.08 13.32 -1.02
C PHE A 5 1.60 12.98 -1.26
N SER A 6 0.76 14.01 -1.36
CA SER A 6 -0.66 13.85 -1.69
C SER A 6 -0.85 13.31 -3.11
N LEU A 7 -0.06 13.76 -4.09
CA LEU A 7 -0.13 13.26 -5.46
C LEU A 7 0.26 11.80 -5.58
N ILE A 8 1.34 11.37 -4.90
CA ILE A 8 1.78 9.97 -4.91
C ILE A 8 0.70 9.06 -4.32
N LYS A 9 0.07 9.45 -3.21
CA LYS A 9 -1.04 8.69 -2.61
C LYS A 9 -2.23 8.57 -3.56
N ILE A 10 -2.58 9.64 -4.28
CA ILE A 10 -3.69 9.63 -5.23
C ILE A 10 -3.39 8.69 -6.41
N ILE A 11 -2.18 8.77 -6.98
CA ILE A 11 -1.78 7.89 -8.08
C ILE A 11 -1.78 6.43 -7.63
N LEU A 12 -1.24 6.12 -6.44
CA LEU A 12 -1.26 4.76 -5.90
C LEU A 12 -2.69 4.27 -5.61
N ALA A 13 -3.57 5.12 -5.09
CA ALA A 13 -4.96 4.77 -4.85
C ALA A 13 -5.70 4.44 -6.16
N ILE A 14 -5.48 5.23 -7.22
CA ILE A 14 -6.04 4.96 -8.54
C ILE A 14 -5.48 3.63 -9.09
N ALA A 15 -4.18 3.38 -8.94
CA ALA A 15 -3.56 2.12 -9.37
C ALA A 15 -4.16 0.91 -8.65
N ILE A 16 -4.41 1.00 -7.34
CA ILE A 16 -5.07 -0.06 -6.56
C ILE A 16 -6.49 -0.29 -7.06
N ILE A 17 -7.26 0.77 -7.34
CA ILE A 17 -8.63 0.64 -7.86
C ILE A 17 -8.62 -0.11 -9.19
N ILE A 18 -7.70 0.25 -10.11
CA ILE A 18 -7.57 -0.43 -11.41
C ILE A 18 -7.20 -1.90 -11.20
N LEU A 19 -6.23 -2.20 -10.33
CA LEU A 19 -5.85 -3.58 -10.01
C LEU A 19 -7.01 -4.38 -9.43
N CYS A 20 -7.78 -3.81 -8.49
CA CYS A 20 -8.97 -4.44 -7.93
C CYS A 20 -10.03 -4.73 -9.00
N ILE A 21 -10.25 -3.82 -9.95
CA ILE A 21 -11.17 -4.03 -11.07
C ILE A 21 -10.67 -5.18 -11.97
N CYS A 22 -9.38 -5.21 -12.29
CA CYS A 22 -8.77 -6.30 -13.05
C CYS A 22 -8.92 -7.66 -12.33
N ALA A 23 -8.78 -7.68 -11.00
CA ALA A 23 -9.02 -8.85 -10.17
C ALA A 23 -10.48 -9.32 -10.26
N ALA A 24 -11.42 -8.38 -10.11
CA ALA A 24 -12.85 -8.67 -10.05
C ALA A 24 -13.42 -9.20 -11.38
N ILE A 25 -12.86 -8.75 -12.51
CA ILE A 25 -13.25 -9.21 -13.85
C ILE A 25 -12.59 -10.56 -14.19
N GLY A 26 -11.63 -11.03 -13.38
CA GLY A 26 -10.87 -12.26 -13.65
C GLY A 26 -9.97 -12.15 -14.89
N TYR A 27 -9.64 -10.91 -15.30
CA TYR A 27 -8.85 -10.65 -16.51
C TYR A 27 -7.38 -11.09 -16.35
N VAL A 28 -6.88 -11.12 -15.12
CA VAL A 28 -5.49 -11.48 -14.79
C VAL A 28 -5.51 -12.54 -13.67
N ASP A 29 -4.62 -13.52 -13.76
CA ASP A 29 -4.44 -14.53 -12.72
C ASP A 29 -4.18 -13.85 -11.36
N SER A 30 -5.00 -14.18 -10.37
CA SER A 30 -4.89 -13.63 -9.02
C SER A 30 -3.52 -13.89 -8.41
N LYS A 31 -2.83 -14.98 -8.79
CA LYS A 31 -1.47 -15.27 -8.32
C LYS A 31 -0.46 -14.20 -8.73
N VAL A 32 -0.65 -13.59 -9.90
CA VAL A 32 0.21 -12.52 -10.40
C VAL A 32 -0.23 -11.18 -9.81
N LEU A 33 -1.53 -10.97 -9.66
CA LEU A 33 -2.09 -9.68 -9.26
C LEU A 33 -1.99 -9.40 -7.74
N MET A 34 -2.10 -10.44 -6.90
CA MET A 34 -2.05 -10.32 -5.44
C MET A 34 -0.73 -9.72 -4.91
N PRO A 35 0.46 -10.12 -5.41
CA PRO A 35 1.73 -9.47 -5.07
C PRO A 35 1.75 -7.96 -5.35
N TYR A 36 1.19 -7.51 -6.48
CA TYR A 36 1.15 -6.09 -6.84
C TYR A 36 0.16 -5.30 -5.95
N LEU A 37 -0.99 -5.87 -5.63
CA LEU A 37 -1.95 -5.28 -4.69
C LEU A 37 -1.35 -5.14 -3.28
N LEU A 38 -0.70 -6.19 -2.78
CA LEU A 38 -0.06 -6.16 -1.47
C LEU A 38 1.12 -5.18 -1.44
N THR A 39 1.93 -5.12 -2.50
CA THR A 39 3.04 -4.16 -2.60
C THR A 39 2.54 -2.72 -2.57
N SER A 40 1.49 -2.41 -3.34
CA SER A 40 0.90 -1.07 -3.37
C SER A 40 0.26 -0.69 -2.03
N LEU A 41 -0.44 -1.62 -1.37
CA LEU A 41 -0.94 -1.42 0.00
C LEU A 41 0.19 -1.16 1.00
N GLY A 42 1.26 -1.95 0.96
CA GLY A 42 2.43 -1.78 1.82
C GLY A 42 3.05 -0.40 1.67
N ILE A 43 3.23 0.09 0.44
CA ILE A 43 3.76 1.44 0.17
C ILE A 43 2.84 2.54 0.73
N ILE A 44 1.52 2.43 0.54
CA ILE A 44 0.56 3.38 1.13
C ILE A 44 0.66 3.40 2.66
N GLN A 45 0.82 2.24 3.29
CA GLN A 45 0.90 2.14 4.74
C GLN A 45 2.17 2.79 5.32
N ILE A 46 3.31 2.74 4.61
CA ILE A 46 4.50 3.53 4.98
C ILE A 46 4.17 5.02 4.96
N TYR A 47 3.53 5.48 3.89
CA TYR A 47 3.17 6.89 3.76
C TYR A 47 2.12 7.34 4.78
N ASN A 48 1.18 6.49 5.15
CA ASN A 48 0.23 6.75 6.23
C ASN A 48 0.93 6.73 7.60
N GLY A 49 1.85 5.80 7.82
CA GLY A 49 2.61 5.72 9.05
C GLY A 49 3.47 6.95 9.30
N VAL A 50 4.20 7.42 8.28
CA VAL A 50 4.97 8.67 8.35
C VAL A 50 4.06 9.89 8.56
N HIS A 51 2.84 9.87 8.03
CA HIS A 51 1.88 10.96 8.21
C HIS A 51 1.35 11.00 9.65
N PHE A 52 0.87 9.87 10.19
CA PHE A 52 0.38 9.77 11.56
C PHE A 52 1.46 10.04 12.60
N TYR A 53 2.71 9.63 12.33
CA TYR A 53 3.84 9.96 13.18
C TYR A 53 4.09 11.47 13.31
N LYS A 54 3.78 12.23 12.25
CA LYS A 54 3.91 13.71 12.23
C LYS A 54 2.72 14.44 12.84
N GLU A 55 1.58 13.77 13.03
CA GLU A 55 0.36 14.32 13.63
C GLU A 55 0.21 13.95 15.11
N ASP A 56 1.31 13.68 15.80
CA ASP A 56 1.38 13.20 17.20
C ASP A 56 0.68 11.85 17.48
N ARG A 57 0.12 11.20 16.46
CA ARG A 57 -0.44 9.84 16.52
C ARG A 57 0.66 8.78 16.34
N LYS A 58 1.68 8.85 17.19
CA LYS A 58 2.92 8.05 17.07
C LYS A 58 2.68 6.55 17.05
N THR A 59 1.84 6.04 17.95
CA THR A 59 1.52 4.60 18.05
C THR A 59 0.90 4.08 16.76
N GLU A 60 -0.05 4.81 16.19
CA GLU A 60 -0.68 4.46 14.92
C GLU A 60 0.28 4.55 13.75
N GLY A 61 1.17 5.55 13.78
CA GLY A 61 2.24 5.70 12.80
C GLY A 61 3.18 4.49 12.78
N ILE A 62 3.64 4.06 13.95
CA ILE A 62 4.53 2.91 14.12
C ILE A 62 3.82 1.61 13.70
N LEU A 63 2.56 1.43 14.13
CA LEU A 63 1.74 0.27 13.74
C LEU A 63 1.58 0.18 12.22
N ALA A 64 1.34 1.30 11.55
CA ALA A 64 1.19 1.35 10.08
C ALA A 64 2.52 1.05 9.34
N ILE A 65 3.66 1.42 9.91
CA ILE A 65 4.98 1.06 9.35
C ILE A 65 5.25 -0.44 9.56
N LEU A 66 4.98 -0.96 10.76
CA LEU A 66 5.15 -2.39 11.07
C LEU A 66 4.26 -3.26 10.19
N SER A 67 3.00 -2.87 9.98
CA SER A 67 2.09 -3.58 9.09
C SER A 67 2.56 -3.54 7.64
N SER A 68 3.13 -2.42 7.18
CA SER A 68 3.76 -2.36 5.86
C SER A 68 4.90 -3.36 5.71
N VAL A 69 5.83 -3.39 6.66
CA VAL A 69 6.98 -4.32 6.64
C VAL A 69 6.49 -5.76 6.60
N PHE A 70 5.47 -6.09 7.39
CA PHE A 70 4.84 -7.40 7.36
C PHE A 70 4.24 -7.74 5.99
N ILE A 71 3.45 -6.84 5.40
CA ILE A 71 2.83 -7.03 4.08
C ILE A 71 3.91 -7.24 3.01
N LEU A 72 4.95 -6.42 2.98
CA LEU A 72 6.06 -6.56 2.03
C LEU A 72 6.84 -7.87 2.25
N GLY A 73 7.04 -8.28 3.50
CA GLY A 73 7.64 -9.57 3.84
C GLY A 73 6.82 -10.76 3.32
N VAL A 74 5.49 -10.70 3.43
CA VAL A 74 4.59 -11.71 2.86
C VAL A 74 4.72 -11.76 1.34
N VAL A 75 4.81 -10.61 0.67
CA VAL A 75 5.00 -10.54 -0.78
C VAL A 75 6.31 -11.22 -1.19
N ILE A 76 7.42 -10.89 -0.52
CA ILE A 76 8.74 -11.46 -0.83
C ILE A 76 8.76 -12.98 -0.66
N LYS A 77 8.06 -13.50 0.36
CA LYS A 77 7.93 -14.94 0.59
C LYS A 77 7.03 -15.65 -0.44
N SER A 78 6.07 -14.92 -1.02
CA SER A 78 5.06 -15.47 -1.94
C SER A 78 5.45 -15.37 -3.41
N LEU A 79 6.55 -14.67 -3.72
CA LEU A 79 7.22 -14.64 -5.03
C LEU A 79 8.16 -15.84 -5.17
#